data_AF-A0A3P6SVN7-F1
#
_entry.id   AF-A0A3P6SVN7-F1
#
_cell.length_a   1.000
_cell.length_b   1.000
_cell.length_c   1.000
_cell.angle_alpha   90.00
_cell.angle_beta   90.00
_cell.angle_gamma   90.00
#
_symmetry.space_group_name_H-M   'P 1'
#
loop_
_entity.id
_entity.type
_entity.pdbx_description
1 polymer ?
#
loop_
_entity_poly.entity_id
_entity_poly.type
_entity_poly.pdbx_seq_one_letter_code
_entity_poly.pdbx_strand_id
1 'polypeptide(L)'
;MQTVIVTDAGRYCLWRDVPNSEHSWIIYVADDDRFPKIELVGNRMEHALIHLGDKVKTDVKEFLPKSMNVTKLREEMKSVCALRNKKKLGKAPNAVGLWVEITNDVGYRPIPETPEKLRETLDLICETDNPSLRQRRMQRVMEIVTFVQLGNDECDFGMGLELGYWL
;
A
#
# COMPACT_ATOMS: atom_id res chain seq x y z
N MET A 1 6.72 7.18 -0.92
CA MET A 1 6.69 6.67 -2.32
C MET A 1 7.53 7.60 -3.20
N GLN A 2 8.49 7.07 -3.96
CA GLN A 2 9.36 7.86 -4.85
C GLN A 2 9.23 7.38 -6.29
N THR A 3 8.68 8.21 -7.19
CA THR A 3 8.49 7.85 -8.60
C THR A 3 9.81 7.69 -9.35
N VAL A 4 9.91 6.66 -10.18
CA VAL A 4 11.10 6.33 -10.97
C VAL A 4 10.82 6.11 -12.46
N ILE A 5 9.61 5.69 -12.82
CA ILE A 5 9.20 5.53 -14.22
C ILE A 5 7.78 6.12 -14.36
N VAL A 6 7.57 6.91 -15.40
CA VAL A 6 6.24 7.42 -15.78
C VAL A 6 5.89 6.85 -17.15
N THR A 7 4.65 6.43 -17.31
CA THR A 7 4.08 5.84 -18.52
C THR A 7 2.70 6.45 -18.76
N ASP A 8 2.16 6.32 -19.97
CA ASP A 8 0.83 6.82 -20.30
C ASP A 8 -0.28 6.15 -19.46
N ALA A 9 -0.04 4.95 -18.93
CA ALA A 9 -1.00 4.20 -18.11
C ALA A 9 -0.81 4.41 -16.59
N GLY A 10 0.20 5.17 -16.16
CA GLY A 10 0.53 5.32 -14.74
C GLY A 10 2.01 5.38 -14.47
N ARG A 11 2.42 5.12 -13.23
CA ARG A 11 3.80 5.32 -12.76
C ARG A 11 4.30 4.18 -11.90
N TYR A 12 5.59 3.90 -12.00
CA TYR A 12 6.29 3.00 -11.09
C TYR A 12 7.05 3.81 -10.04
N CYS A 13 7.01 3.33 -8.81
CA CYS A 13 7.62 4.00 -7.69
C CYS A 13 8.44 3.02 -6.84
N LEU A 14 9.53 3.52 -6.28
CA LEU A 14 10.19 2.92 -5.13
C LEU A 14 9.32 3.16 -3.90
N TRP A 15 9.00 2.07 -3.20
CA TRP A 15 8.36 2.07 -1.91
C TRP A 15 9.34 1.57 -0.87
N ARG A 16 9.58 2.38 0.15
CA ARG A 16 10.43 1.99 1.28
C ARG A 16 9.58 2.05 2.53
N ASP A 17 9.66 0.99 3.32
CA ASP A 17 9.03 0.96 4.64
C ASP A 17 9.76 1.90 5.61
N VAL A 18 11.08 2.09 5.40
CA VAL A 18 11.93 3.04 6.15
C VAL A 18 12.62 4.00 5.16
N PRO A 19 12.58 5.33 5.35
CA PRO A 19 13.07 6.32 4.37
C PRO A 19 14.48 6.08 3.81
N ASN A 20 15.38 5.55 4.65
CA ASN A 20 16.81 5.34 4.34
C ASN A 20 17.20 3.86 4.16
N SER A 21 16.22 2.97 4.01
CA SER A 21 16.50 1.56 3.74
C SER A 21 17.05 1.37 2.32
N GLU A 22 18.12 0.60 2.17
CA GLU A 22 18.57 0.10 0.86
C GLU A 22 17.56 -0.85 0.22
N HIS A 23 16.81 -1.58 1.05
CA HIS A 23 15.71 -2.42 0.59
C HIS A 23 14.53 -1.54 0.18
N SER A 24 14.13 -1.68 -1.09
CA SER A 24 12.96 -1.00 -1.64
C SER A 24 12.12 -1.97 -2.44
N TRP A 25 10.82 -1.70 -2.44
CA TRP A 25 9.84 -2.39 -3.24
C TRP A 25 9.54 -1.56 -4.48
N ILE A 26 9.22 -2.23 -5.58
CA ILE A 26 8.65 -1.61 -6.76
C ILE A 26 7.15 -1.76 -6.67
N ILE A 27 6.46 -0.63 -6.79
CA ILE A 27 5.02 -0.57 -6.92
C ILE A 27 4.64 0.10 -8.23
N TYR A 28 3.52 -0.30 -8.80
CA TYR A 28 2.87 0.38 -9.90
C TYR A 28 1.63 1.10 -9.38
N VAL A 29 1.42 2.32 -9.83
CA VAL A 29 0.28 3.16 -9.49
C VAL A 29 -0.40 3.53 -10.79
N ALA A 30 -1.64 3.10 -10.96
CA ALA A 30 -2.46 3.43 -12.12
C ALA A 30 -2.75 4.95 -12.17
N ASP A 31 -2.98 5.47 -13.38
CA ASP A 31 -3.35 6.87 -13.59
C ASP A 31 -4.87 7.06 -13.45
N ASP A 32 -5.39 6.86 -12.23
CA ASP A 32 -6.80 7.09 -11.90
C ASP A 32 -6.97 8.41 -11.12
N ASP A 33 -8.04 9.16 -11.42
CA ASP A 33 -8.34 10.46 -10.80
C ASP A 33 -8.63 10.39 -9.28
N ARG A 34 -9.04 9.22 -8.78
CA ARG A 34 -9.44 9.04 -7.37
C ARG A 34 -8.94 7.70 -6.83
N PHE A 35 -8.12 7.77 -5.78
CA PHE A 35 -7.56 6.60 -5.08
C PHE A 35 -6.94 5.57 -6.05
N PRO A 36 -5.83 5.94 -6.71
CA PRO A 36 -5.26 5.12 -7.77
C PRO A 36 -4.93 3.72 -7.26
N LYS A 37 -5.26 2.71 -8.08
CA LYS A 37 -4.95 1.34 -7.73
C LYS A 37 -3.44 1.18 -7.66
N ILE A 38 -2.96 0.74 -6.49
CA ILE A 38 -1.56 0.43 -6.26
C ILE A 38 -1.38 -1.09 -6.42
N GLU A 39 -0.35 -1.51 -7.14
CA GLU A 39 0.01 -2.91 -7.34
C GLU A 39 1.45 -3.13 -6.85
N LEU A 40 1.67 -4.14 -6.01
CA LEU A 40 3.02 -4.56 -5.64
C LEU A 40 3.62 -5.36 -6.79
N VAL A 41 4.72 -4.87 -7.36
CA VAL A 41 5.35 -5.46 -8.54
C VAL A 41 6.52 -6.35 -8.15
N GLY A 42 7.36 -5.93 -7.21
CA GLY A 42 8.54 -6.70 -6.79
C GLY A 42 9.49 -5.89 -5.92
N ASN A 43 10.78 -6.21 -5.94
CA ASN A 43 11.82 -5.51 -5.16
C ASN A 43 13.04 -5.05 -5.99
N ARG A 44 12.93 -5.06 -7.33
CA ARG A 44 14.02 -4.71 -8.25
C ARG A 44 13.48 -4.09 -9.53
N MET A 45 14.28 -3.26 -10.20
CA MET A 45 13.86 -2.52 -11.41
C MET A 45 13.54 -3.44 -12.60
N GLU A 46 14.22 -4.58 -12.70
CA GLU A 46 13.96 -5.58 -13.75
C GLU A 46 12.52 -6.14 -13.65
N HIS A 47 11.98 -6.26 -12.43
CA HIS A 47 10.57 -6.63 -12.23
C HIS A 47 9.61 -5.55 -12.75
N ALA A 48 9.97 -4.26 -12.63
CA ALA A 48 9.20 -3.15 -13.18
C ALA A 48 9.08 -3.25 -14.70
N LEU A 49 10.20 -3.54 -15.37
CA LEU A 49 10.26 -3.70 -16.83
C LEU A 49 9.46 -4.90 -17.30
N ILE A 50 9.58 -6.05 -16.63
CA ILE A 50 8.79 -7.25 -16.95
C ILE A 50 7.28 -6.94 -16.82
N HIS A 51 6.88 -6.30 -15.73
CA HIS A 51 5.49 -5.92 -15.52
C HIS A 51 4.98 -4.93 -16.56
N LEU A 52 5.82 -3.97 -16.96
CA LEU A 52 5.49 -3.03 -18.04
C LEU A 52 5.31 -3.77 -19.37
N GLY A 53 6.28 -4.61 -19.74
CA GLY A 53 6.23 -5.46 -20.93
C GLY A 53 4.99 -6.33 -21.01
N ASP A 54 4.56 -6.91 -19.88
CA ASP A 54 3.33 -7.68 -19.79
C ASP A 54 2.09 -6.83 -20.07
N LYS A 55 2.02 -5.60 -19.55
CA LYS A 55 0.91 -4.68 -19.81
C LYS A 55 0.84 -4.23 -21.26
N VAL A 56 1.98 -3.89 -21.89
CA VAL A 56 2.02 -3.48 -23.30
C VAL A 56 2.14 -4.65 -24.30
N LYS A 57 2.25 -5.89 -23.83
CA LYS A 57 2.44 -7.12 -24.63
C LYS A 57 3.69 -7.08 -25.53
N THR A 58 4.78 -6.55 -24.99
CA THR A 58 6.08 -6.42 -25.69
C THR A 58 7.12 -7.36 -25.07
N ASP A 59 7.99 -7.96 -25.89
CA ASP A 59 9.12 -8.75 -25.35
C ASP A 59 10.16 -7.80 -24.74
N VAL A 60 10.44 -8.00 -23.46
CA VAL A 60 11.35 -7.16 -22.67
C VAL A 60 12.80 -7.63 -22.71
N LYS A 61 13.08 -8.77 -23.34
CA LYS A 61 14.43 -9.36 -23.37
C LYS A 61 15.50 -8.41 -23.87
N GLU A 62 15.17 -7.55 -24.83
CA GLU A 62 16.12 -6.59 -25.41
C GLU A 62 16.52 -5.48 -24.43
N PHE A 63 15.65 -5.16 -23.47
CA PHE A 63 15.88 -4.14 -22.45
C PHE A 63 16.51 -4.69 -21.17
N LEU A 64 16.62 -6.01 -21.06
CA LEU A 64 17.21 -6.68 -19.90
C LEU A 64 18.67 -7.07 -20.18
N PRO A 65 19.52 -7.16 -19.14
CA PRO A 65 20.88 -7.64 -19.29
C PRO A 65 20.91 -9.05 -19.91
N LYS A 66 21.78 -9.28 -20.90
CA LYS A 66 21.88 -10.54 -21.65
C LYS A 66 22.12 -11.79 -20.77
N SER A 67 22.63 -11.60 -19.56
CA SER A 67 22.89 -12.67 -18.58
C SER A 67 21.64 -13.12 -17.81
N MET A 68 20.53 -12.37 -17.88
CA MET A 68 19.35 -12.65 -17.09
C MET A 68 18.32 -13.52 -17.83
N ASN A 69 17.74 -14.47 -17.09
CA ASN A 69 16.64 -15.30 -17.57
C ASN A 69 15.30 -14.69 -17.13
N VAL A 70 14.49 -14.26 -18.11
CA VAL A 70 13.18 -13.63 -17.88
C VAL A 70 12.22 -14.53 -17.12
N THR A 71 12.22 -15.84 -17.39
CA THR A 71 11.36 -16.81 -16.70
C THR A 71 11.69 -16.86 -15.22
N LYS A 72 12.98 -16.92 -14.89
CA LYS A 72 13.46 -16.92 -13.51
C LYS A 72 13.08 -15.62 -12.78
N LEU A 73 13.25 -14.47 -13.44
CA LEU A 73 12.85 -13.18 -12.88
C LEU A 73 11.34 -13.09 -12.59
N ARG A 74 10.48 -13.70 -13.43
CA ARG A 74 9.03 -13.77 -13.17
C ARG A 74 8.70 -14.61 -11.94
N GLU A 75 9.42 -15.72 -11.73
CA GLU A 75 9.26 -16.57 -10.55
C GLU A 75 9.72 -15.83 -9.29
N GLU A 76 10.88 -15.17 -9.36
CA GLU A 76 11.41 -14.31 -8.29
C GLU A 76 10.41 -13.21 -7.94
N MET A 77 9.91 -12.47 -8.93
CA MET A 77 8.87 -11.45 -8.79
C MET A 77 7.66 -11.94 -7.98
N LYS A 78 7.10 -13.10 -8.36
CA LYS A 78 5.94 -13.70 -7.68
C LYS A 78 6.27 -14.13 -6.25
N SER A 79 7.43 -14.77 -6.05
CA SER A 79 7.84 -15.27 -4.74
C SER A 79 8.06 -14.15 -3.72
N VAL A 80 8.71 -13.07 -4.16
CA VAL A 80 9.00 -11.87 -3.36
C VAL A 80 7.71 -11.16 -2.99
N CYS A 81 6.78 -10.98 -3.93
CA CYS A 81 5.47 -10.37 -3.64
C CYS A 81 4.66 -11.23 -2.66
N ALA A 82 4.66 -12.56 -2.83
CA ALA A 82 3.98 -13.47 -1.92
C ALA A 82 4.56 -13.41 -0.49
N LEU A 83 5.89 -13.34 -0.36
CA LEU A 83 6.56 -13.19 0.93
C LEU A 83 6.20 -11.87 1.62
N ARG A 84 6.15 -10.77 0.87
CA ARG A 84 5.75 -9.46 1.40
C ARG A 84 4.30 -9.44 1.86
N ASN A 85 3.40 -10.04 1.07
CA ASN A 85 1.98 -10.13 1.40
C ASN A 85 1.71 -10.94 2.68
N LYS A 86 2.49 -12.00 2.94
CA LYS A 86 2.35 -12.80 4.18
C LYS A 86 2.70 -12.02 5.45
N LYS A 87 3.60 -11.05 5.34
CA LYS A 87 4.09 -10.25 6.46
C LYS A 87 3.41 -8.86 6.53
N LYS A 88 2.49 -8.57 5.61
CA LYS A 88 1.73 -7.31 5.55
C LYS A 88 0.86 -7.17 6.80
N LEU A 89 0.91 -5.99 7.40
CA LEU A 89 0.00 -5.55 8.45
C LEU A 89 -1.04 -4.59 7.88
N GLY A 90 -2.14 -4.41 8.61
CA GLY A 90 -3.23 -3.53 8.21
C GLY A 90 -4.09 -4.07 7.08
N LYS A 91 -5.26 -3.47 6.96
CA LYS A 91 -6.24 -3.71 5.90
C LYS A 91 -6.51 -2.46 5.07
N ALA A 92 -5.66 -1.43 5.21
CA ALA A 92 -5.71 -0.23 4.39
C ALA A 92 -5.73 -0.56 2.89
N PRO A 93 -6.42 0.27 2.07
CA PRO A 93 -6.65 0.02 0.66
C PRO A 93 -5.36 0.08 -0.19
N ASN A 94 -4.23 0.51 0.38
CA ASN A 94 -2.94 0.41 -0.26
C ASN A 94 -2.50 -1.06 -0.39
N ALA A 95 -2.26 -1.54 -1.62
CA ALA A 95 -1.91 -2.95 -1.82
C ALA A 95 -0.61 -3.34 -1.10
N VAL A 96 0.33 -2.40 -0.97
CA VAL A 96 1.65 -2.61 -0.35
C VAL A 96 1.55 -2.97 1.14
N GLY A 97 0.54 -2.42 1.81
CA GLY A 97 0.31 -2.63 3.23
C GLY A 97 1.37 -2.06 4.15
N LEU A 98 1.12 -2.22 5.44
CA LEU A 98 1.95 -1.65 6.48
C LEU A 98 3.10 -2.58 6.84
N TRP A 99 4.19 -1.95 7.27
CA TRP A 99 5.28 -2.60 7.93
C TRP A 99 5.68 -1.76 9.12
N VAL A 100 5.56 -2.35 10.30
CA VAL A 100 6.04 -1.76 11.54
C VAL A 100 6.78 -2.85 12.30
N GLU A 101 7.76 -2.44 13.09
CA GLU A 101 8.47 -3.34 13.99
C GLU A 101 7.52 -3.78 15.10
N ILE A 102 7.44 -5.10 15.33
CA ILE A 102 6.65 -5.69 16.41
C ILE A 102 7.63 -6.38 17.35
N THR A 103 7.67 -5.93 18.60
CA THR A 103 8.50 -6.52 19.65
C THR A 103 7.60 -6.92 20.81
N ASN A 104 7.61 -8.20 21.18
CA ASN A 104 6.76 -8.75 22.26
C ASN A 104 5.28 -8.42 22.07
N ASP A 105 4.76 -8.57 20.84
CA ASP A 105 3.39 -8.25 20.45
C ASP A 105 2.97 -6.76 20.59
N VAL A 106 3.95 -5.86 20.77
CA VAL A 106 3.76 -4.40 20.80
C VAL A 106 4.28 -3.78 19.50
N GLY A 107 3.50 -2.88 18.90
CA GLY A 107 3.86 -2.10 17.72
C GLY A 107 2.71 -1.92 16.72
N TYR A 108 1.72 -2.83 16.73
CA TYR A 108 0.56 -2.78 15.86
C TYR A 108 -0.68 -3.38 16.53
N ARG A 109 -1.76 -2.60 16.49
CA ARG A 109 -3.12 -3.02 16.85
C ARG A 109 -4.06 -2.77 15.67
N PRO A 110 -4.95 -3.71 15.33
CA PRO A 110 -5.92 -3.49 14.27
C PRO A 110 -6.96 -2.43 14.64
N ILE A 111 -7.39 -1.64 13.66
CA ILE A 111 -8.53 -0.74 13.82
C ILE A 111 -9.78 -1.57 14.20
N PRO A 112 -10.58 -1.13 15.19
CA PRO A 112 -11.76 -1.87 15.68
C PRO A 112 -12.97 -1.76 14.74
N GLU A 113 -12.75 -1.76 13.42
CA GLU A 113 -13.76 -1.73 12.37
C GLU A 113 -13.35 -2.64 11.20
N THR A 114 -14.33 -3.05 10.39
CA THR A 114 -14.03 -3.77 9.15
C THR A 114 -13.67 -2.78 8.02
N PRO A 115 -12.82 -3.17 7.06
CA PRO A 115 -12.46 -2.31 5.93
C PRO A 115 -13.66 -1.78 5.16
N GLU A 116 -14.68 -2.60 4.97
CA GLU A 116 -15.90 -2.26 4.22
C GLU A 116 -16.70 -1.18 4.95
N LYS A 117 -16.85 -1.32 6.27
CA LYS A 117 -17.59 -0.37 7.10
C LYS A 117 -16.84 0.96 7.24
N LEU A 118 -15.51 0.89 7.36
CA LEU A 118 -14.68 2.09 7.42
C LEU A 118 -14.75 2.85 6.09
N ARG A 119 -14.64 2.15 4.96
CA ARG A 119 -14.80 2.72 3.62
C ARG A 119 -16.18 3.38 3.45
N GLU A 120 -17.25 2.66 3.77
CA GLU A 120 -18.63 3.18 3.70
C GLU A 120 -18.79 4.44 4.57
N THR A 121 -18.23 4.44 5.77
CA THR A 121 -18.29 5.60 6.68
C THR A 121 -17.58 6.81 6.10
N LEU A 122 -16.39 6.62 5.51
CA LEU A 122 -15.62 7.71 4.89
C LEU A 122 -16.29 8.24 3.62
N ASP A 123 -16.82 7.37 2.77
CA ASP A 123 -17.54 7.77 1.56
C ASP A 123 -18.80 8.57 1.91
N LEU A 124 -19.58 8.11 2.91
CA LEU A 124 -20.75 8.83 3.41
C LEU A 124 -20.40 10.22 3.96
N ILE A 125 -19.26 10.38 4.64
CA ILE A 125 -18.81 11.69 5.14
C ILE A 125 -18.54 12.66 3.98
N CYS A 126 -17.93 12.16 2.90
CA CYS A 126 -17.60 12.94 1.71
C CYS A 126 -18.84 13.29 0.87
N GLU A 127 -19.79 12.37 0.73
CA GLU A 127 -20.92 12.49 -0.20
C GLU A 127 -22.18 13.10 0.41
N THR A 128 -22.38 13.01 1.73
CA THR A 128 -23.67 13.43 2.33
C THR A 128 -23.81 14.94 2.41
N ASP A 129 -24.91 15.50 1.88
CA ASP A 129 -25.25 16.92 2.06
C ASP A 129 -25.86 17.25 3.43
N ASN A 130 -26.21 16.23 4.23
CA ASN A 130 -26.83 16.43 5.53
C ASN A 130 -25.77 16.65 6.62
N PRO A 131 -25.67 17.86 7.23
CA PRO A 131 -24.63 18.16 8.20
C PRO A 131 -24.76 17.33 9.48
N SER A 132 -25.98 16.99 9.91
CA SER A 132 -26.20 16.18 11.11
C SER A 132 -25.74 14.73 10.93
N LEU A 133 -25.97 14.15 9.75
CA LEU A 133 -25.50 12.80 9.43
C LEU A 133 -23.98 12.79 9.30
N ARG A 134 -23.41 13.79 8.63
CA ARG A 134 -21.96 13.98 8.52
C ARG A 134 -21.31 14.07 9.90
N GLN A 135 -21.88 14.85 10.82
CA GLN A 135 -21.38 15.00 12.18
C GLN A 135 -21.38 13.67 12.96
N ARG A 136 -22.47 12.89 12.88
CA ARG A 136 -22.55 11.59 13.54
C ARG A 136 -21.51 10.59 13.02
N ARG A 137 -21.29 10.57 11.70
CA ARG A 137 -20.26 9.69 11.08
C ARG A 137 -18.85 10.18 11.43
N MET A 138 -18.62 11.49 11.43
CA MET A 138 -17.36 12.06 11.88
C MET A 138 -17.08 11.72 13.35
N GLN A 139 -18.09 11.73 14.22
CA GLN A 139 -17.95 11.31 15.62
C GLN A 139 -17.44 9.87 15.71
N ARG A 140 -17.92 8.97 14.84
CA ARG A 140 -17.41 7.60 14.79
C ARG A 140 -15.93 7.53 14.39
N VAL A 141 -15.49 8.35 13.43
CA VAL A 141 -14.06 8.45 13.08
C VAL A 141 -13.25 8.99 14.26
N MET A 142 -13.77 9.99 14.99
CA MET A 142 -13.13 10.56 16.18
C MET A 142 -13.00 9.56 17.34
N GLU A 143 -13.94 8.61 17.47
CA GLU A 143 -13.79 7.48 18.40
C GLU A 143 -12.60 6.59 18.01
N ILE A 144 -12.42 6.31 16.71
CA ILE A 144 -11.26 5.56 16.23
C ILE A 144 -9.96 6.34 16.50
N VAL A 145 -9.96 7.66 16.30
CA VAL A 145 -8.82 8.51 16.66
C VAL A 145 -8.50 8.41 18.16
N THR A 146 -9.52 8.37 19.03
CA THR A 146 -9.31 8.14 20.47
C THR A 146 -8.62 6.80 20.73
N PHE A 147 -9.05 5.72 20.06
CA PHE A 147 -8.39 4.42 20.18
C PHE A 147 -6.95 4.44 19.64
N VAL A 148 -6.68 5.20 18.58
CA VAL A 148 -5.32 5.42 18.07
C VAL A 148 -4.44 6.09 19.13
N GLN A 149 -4.95 7.12 19.85
CA GLN A 149 -4.18 7.77 20.90
C GLN A 149 -3.84 6.79 22.03
N LEU A 150 -4.82 5.99 22.47
CA LEU A 150 -4.57 4.93 23.45
C LEU A 150 -3.53 3.91 22.95
N GLY A 151 -3.60 3.52 21.67
CA GLY A 151 -2.60 2.65 21.06
C GLY A 151 -1.21 3.29 21.05
N ASN A 152 -1.11 4.59 20.73
CA ASN A 152 0.16 5.31 20.74
C ASN A 152 0.77 5.37 22.15
N ASP A 153 -0.03 5.56 23.20
CA ASP A 153 0.44 5.53 24.60
C ASP A 153 1.00 4.15 25.00
N GLU A 154 0.49 3.09 24.37
CA GLU A 154 0.92 1.70 24.55
C GLU A 154 1.96 1.26 23.50
N CYS A 155 2.55 2.20 22.75
CA CYS A 155 3.54 1.97 21.67
C CYS A 155 3.03 1.20 20.43
N ASP A 156 1.72 1.03 20.26
CA ASP A 156 1.07 0.46 19.07
C ASP A 156 0.89 1.50 17.94
N PHE A 157 1.98 2.15 17.54
CA PHE A 157 1.97 3.23 16.55
C PHE A 157 1.40 2.83 15.18
N GLY A 158 1.46 1.53 14.84
CA GLY A 158 0.95 1.00 13.59
C GLY A 158 -0.55 1.23 13.37
N MET A 159 -1.35 1.35 14.43
CA MET A 159 -2.79 1.61 14.31
C MET A 159 -3.07 3.01 13.73
N GLY A 160 -2.36 4.02 14.24
CA GLY A 160 -2.48 5.39 13.74
C GLY A 160 -1.97 5.54 12.32
N LEU A 161 -0.87 4.84 12.00
CA LEU A 161 -0.34 4.79 10.65
C LEU A 161 -1.35 4.16 9.67
N GLU A 162 -2.03 3.08 10.07
CA GLU A 162 -3.10 2.47 9.25
C GLU A 162 -4.24 3.45 8.99
N LEU A 163 -4.74 4.11 10.04
CA LEU A 163 -5.83 5.07 9.92
C LEU A 163 -5.44 6.21 8.97
N GLY A 164 -4.19 6.69 9.05
CA GLY A 164 -3.69 7.72 8.15
C GLY A 164 -3.62 7.31 6.68
N TYR A 165 -3.56 6.01 6.36
CA TYR A 165 -3.67 5.53 4.96
C TYR A 165 -5.12 5.37 4.48
N TRP A 166 -6.08 5.31 5.40
CA TRP A 166 -7.50 5.25 5.07
C TRP A 166 -8.09 6.63 4.74
N LEU A 167 -7.62 7.66 5.45
CA LEU A 167 -8.03 9.06 5.30
C LEU A 167 -7.33 9.73 4.11
#